data_AF-A0A520HUY6-F1
#
_entry.id   AF-A0A520HUY6-F1
#
_cell.length_a   1.000
_cell.length_b   1.000
_cell.length_c   1.000
_cell.angle_alpha   90.00
_cell.angle_beta   90.00
_cell.angle_gamma   90.00
#
_symmetry.space_group_name_H-M   'P 1'
#
loop_
_entity.id
_entity.type
_entity.pdbx_description
1 polymer ?
#
loop_
_entity_poly.entity_id
_entity_poly.type
_entity_poly.pdbx_seq_one_letter_code
_entity_poly.pdbx_strand_id
1 'polypeptide(L)'
;WQHNGHAMAVVGYDDNVAGGAFRILNSWGDTWADKGYVWMKYADFARYCVLALQVFGDPNTLPPAEKSPQPKPETKSEATFALSGNIEFKLNTGEDMPVTKISTRNLTVEDESNAEKEDLVAYTMRQTYTSGTRFRFFMNNDEEAYIYAFATDLGGKVNLILPFADNISTHVGKNSTIAFPSDTKVVQLDDQKGSDFLLILYAAEKLDAKDIAAKMNDMKGPFSTKIKTILGNKLIDKSKIQYKGDQVGFSTKGHSTRNLTVEEDSKAPTTGSVVPLMIEIKHQ
;
A
#
# COMPACT_ATOMS: atom_id res chain seq x y z
N TRP A 1 -39.79 19.33 12.69
CA TRP A 1 -38.89 20.43 12.28
C TRP A 1 -38.58 20.24 10.79
N GLN A 2 -38.53 21.30 9.97
CA GLN A 2 -38.56 21.21 8.50
C GLN A 2 -37.25 20.71 7.83
N HIS A 3 -36.24 20.28 8.60
CA HIS A 3 -35.04 19.62 8.10
C HIS A 3 -34.75 18.38 8.95
N ASN A 4 -35.44 17.28 8.66
CA ASN A 4 -35.36 16.04 9.46
C ASN A 4 -34.33 15.03 8.91
N GLY A 5 -33.45 15.46 8.00
CA GLY A 5 -32.43 14.62 7.40
C GLY A 5 -31.33 15.48 6.77
N HIS A 6 -30.10 14.99 6.85
CA HIS A 6 -28.91 15.60 6.26
C HIS A 6 -28.04 14.52 5.67
N ALA A 7 -27.49 14.75 4.48
CA ALA A 7 -26.59 13.82 3.81
C ALA A 7 -25.17 14.35 3.94
N MET A 8 -24.27 13.50 4.45
CA MET A 8 -22.86 13.82 4.65
C MET A 8 -22.01 12.63 4.20
N ALA A 9 -20.74 12.89 3.89
CA ALA A 9 -19.83 11.86 3.41
C ALA A 9 -19.01 11.28 4.56
N VAL A 10 -19.10 9.97 4.77
CA VAL A 10 -18.14 9.25 5.63
C VAL A 10 -16.83 9.12 4.84
N VAL A 11 -15.74 9.60 5.42
CA VAL A 11 -14.42 9.67 4.77
C VAL A 11 -13.32 8.89 5.51
N GLY A 12 -13.65 8.30 6.67
CA GLY A 12 -12.73 7.51 7.47
C GLY A 12 -13.38 7.04 8.77
N TYR A 13 -12.62 6.34 9.59
CA TYR A 13 -13.01 5.89 10.91
C TYR A 13 -11.79 5.79 11.83
N ASP A 14 -12.00 5.83 13.15
CA ASP A 14 -10.97 5.59 14.15
C ASP A 14 -11.60 4.95 15.39
N ASP A 15 -11.13 3.76 15.75
CA ASP A 15 -11.62 2.99 16.90
C ASP A 15 -11.23 3.62 18.24
N ASN A 16 -10.19 4.48 18.25
CA ASN A 16 -9.71 5.15 19.45
C ASN A 16 -10.47 6.44 19.74
N VAL A 17 -11.18 7.02 18.75
CA VAL A 17 -11.95 8.25 18.95
C VAL A 17 -13.28 7.91 19.62
N ALA A 18 -13.40 8.31 20.88
CA ALA A 18 -14.61 8.17 21.69
C ALA A 18 -15.17 6.74 21.77
N GLY A 19 -14.30 5.73 21.68
CA GLY A 19 -14.65 4.31 21.68
C GLY A 19 -15.17 3.79 20.33
N GLY A 20 -14.85 4.48 19.23
CA GLY A 20 -15.19 4.12 17.86
C GLY A 20 -16.08 5.15 17.18
N ALA A 21 -15.54 5.83 16.16
CA ALA A 21 -16.25 6.87 15.44
C ALA A 21 -15.89 6.94 13.95
N PHE A 22 -16.87 7.34 13.14
CA PHE A 22 -16.68 7.73 11.75
C PHE A 22 -16.25 9.20 11.64
N ARG A 23 -15.31 9.48 10.74
CA ARG A 23 -14.98 10.83 10.30
C ARG A 23 -15.92 11.21 9.17
N ILE A 24 -16.64 12.31 9.35
CA ILE A 24 -17.68 12.76 8.42
C ILE A 24 -17.29 14.14 7.89
N LEU A 25 -17.28 14.29 6.57
CA LEU A 25 -17.15 15.57 5.87
C LEU A 25 -18.52 16.17 5.64
N ASN A 26 -18.69 17.43 6.05
CA ASN A 26 -19.89 18.21 5.85
C ASN A 26 -19.73 19.19 4.66
N SER A 27 -20.84 19.78 4.21
CA SER A 27 -20.90 20.72 3.08
C SER A 27 -21.04 22.19 3.50
N TRP A 28 -20.74 22.53 4.77
CA TRP A 28 -20.90 23.88 5.32
C TRP A 28 -19.60 24.71 5.36
N GLY A 29 -18.61 24.31 4.57
CA GLY A 29 -17.33 25.00 4.48
C GLY A 29 -16.34 24.62 5.59
N ASP A 30 -15.11 25.08 5.43
CA ASP A 30 -13.96 24.78 6.30
C ASP A 30 -13.96 25.57 7.62
N THR A 31 -14.79 26.61 7.73
CA THR A 31 -14.94 27.37 8.99
C THR A 31 -15.87 26.69 9.99
N TRP A 32 -16.57 25.63 9.58
CA TRP A 32 -17.50 24.91 10.43
C TRP A 32 -16.82 23.74 11.16
N ALA A 33 -17.06 23.63 12.48
CA ALA A 33 -16.53 22.57 13.35
C ALA A 33 -15.01 22.39 13.18
N ASP A 34 -14.55 21.15 12.97
CA ASP A 34 -13.13 20.84 12.77
C ASP A 34 -12.80 20.86 11.28
N LYS A 35 -12.61 22.07 10.74
CA LYS A 35 -12.24 22.30 9.33
C LYS A 35 -13.23 21.71 8.31
N GLY A 36 -14.52 21.74 8.61
CA GLY A 36 -15.59 21.16 7.79
C GLY A 36 -15.93 19.71 8.14
N TYR A 37 -15.28 19.13 9.15
CA TYR A 37 -15.47 17.75 9.54
C TYR A 37 -16.05 17.60 10.96
N VAL A 38 -16.62 16.42 11.22
CA VAL A 38 -17.07 16.01 12.54
C VAL A 38 -16.80 14.52 12.75
N TRP A 39 -16.66 14.11 14.01
CA TRP A 39 -16.64 12.71 14.41
C TRP A 39 -18.03 12.28 14.90
N MET A 40 -18.53 11.16 14.40
CA MET A 40 -19.78 10.56 14.86
C MET A 40 -19.52 9.15 15.35
N LYS A 41 -19.88 8.85 16.60
CA LYS A 41 -19.68 7.52 17.17
C LYS A 41 -20.41 6.46 16.34
N TYR A 42 -19.87 5.25 16.27
CA TYR A 42 -20.51 4.15 15.55
C TYR A 42 -21.94 3.90 16.05
N ALA A 43 -22.16 3.95 17.37
CA ALA A 43 -23.47 3.77 17.97
C ALA A 43 -24.47 4.85 17.56
N ASP A 44 -24.04 6.09 17.45
CA ASP A 44 -24.90 7.21 17.02
C ASP A 44 -25.19 7.12 15.52
N PHE A 45 -24.18 6.82 14.70
CA PHE A 45 -24.36 6.60 13.27
C PHE A 45 -25.36 5.45 13.02
N ALA A 46 -25.20 4.31 13.71
CA ALA A 46 -26.12 3.17 13.59
C ALA A 46 -27.55 3.50 14.05
N ARG A 47 -27.71 4.41 15.01
CA ARG A 47 -29.02 4.80 15.55
C ARG A 47 -29.76 5.80 14.66
N TYR A 48 -29.05 6.75 14.05
CA TYR A 48 -29.66 7.89 13.36
C TYR A 48 -29.49 7.87 11.84
N CYS A 49 -28.59 7.06 11.29
CA CYS A 49 -28.42 6.95 9.85
C CYS A 49 -29.62 6.21 9.23
N VAL A 50 -30.30 6.88 8.31
CA VAL A 50 -31.46 6.32 7.60
C VAL A 50 -31.02 5.49 6.39
N LEU A 51 -29.95 5.91 5.71
CA LEU A 51 -29.43 5.29 4.50
C LEU A 51 -27.94 5.57 4.37
N ALA A 52 -27.16 4.53 4.09
CA ALA A 52 -25.77 4.64 3.67
C ALA A 52 -25.62 4.11 2.25
N LEU A 53 -24.99 4.90 1.38
CA LEU A 53 -24.68 4.53 0.00
C LEU A 53 -23.16 4.49 -0.15
N GLN A 54 -22.64 3.40 -0.71
CA GLN A 54 -21.26 3.32 -1.14
C GLN A 54 -21.20 3.55 -2.64
N VAL A 55 -20.51 4.61 -3.04
CA VAL A 55 -20.26 4.87 -4.45
C VAL A 55 -19.04 4.05 -4.88
N PHE A 56 -19.19 3.27 -5.94
CA PHE A 56 -18.10 2.65 -6.67
C PHE A 56 -18.02 3.29 -8.05
N GLY A 57 -16.81 3.47 -8.59
CA GLY A 57 -16.66 3.93 -9.97
C GLY A 57 -17.25 2.89 -10.92
N ASP A 58 -17.93 3.32 -11.99
CA ASP A 58 -18.32 2.40 -13.06
C ASP A 58 -17.03 1.85 -13.68
N PRO A 59 -16.80 0.52 -13.65
CA PRO A 59 -15.59 -0.09 -14.17
C PRO A 59 -15.39 0.17 -15.68
N ASN A 60 -16.43 0.60 -16.39
CA ASN A 60 -16.38 0.97 -17.80
C ASN A 60 -16.21 2.48 -18.02
N THR A 61 -16.07 3.28 -16.96
CA THR A 61 -15.75 4.70 -17.10
C THR A 61 -14.37 4.80 -17.73
N LEU A 62 -14.33 5.22 -18.99
CA LEU A 62 -13.08 5.52 -19.67
C LEU A 62 -12.32 6.59 -18.84
N PRO A 63 -10.99 6.46 -18.68
CA PRO A 63 -10.18 7.53 -18.12
C PRO A 63 -10.51 8.84 -18.85
N PRO A 64 -10.58 9.98 -18.15
CA PRO A 64 -10.69 11.26 -18.84
C PRO A 64 -9.62 11.33 -19.92
N ALA A 65 -10.01 11.60 -21.17
CA ALA A 65 -9.07 11.72 -22.26
C ALA A 65 -7.95 12.68 -21.85
N GLU A 66 -6.70 12.23 -21.92
CA GLU A 66 -5.54 13.08 -21.66
C GLU A 66 -5.67 14.31 -22.54
N LYS A 67 -5.87 15.48 -21.92
CA LYS A 67 -5.84 16.75 -22.65
C LYS A 67 -4.47 16.82 -23.33
N SER A 68 -4.48 17.04 -24.65
CA SER A 68 -3.27 17.20 -25.45
C SER A 68 -2.32 18.23 -24.81
N PRO A 69 -1.00 18.03 -24.87
CA PRO A 69 -0.05 18.92 -24.22
C PRO A 69 -0.13 20.32 -24.84
N GLN A 70 -0.66 21.28 -24.09
CA GLN A 70 -0.42 22.70 -24.34
C GLN A 70 1.02 23.07 -23.91
N PRO A 71 1.65 24.07 -24.55
CA PRO A 71 3.05 24.43 -24.33
C PRO A 71 3.33 24.92 -22.89
N LYS A 72 4.49 24.51 -22.37
CA LYS A 72 5.04 24.58 -20.99
C LYS A 72 5.74 25.95 -20.69
N PRO A 73 6.06 26.36 -19.44
CA PRO A 73 5.45 26.15 -18.11
C PRO A 73 5.15 27.48 -17.36
N GLU A 74 4.05 27.54 -16.60
CA GLU A 74 4.09 28.24 -15.31
C GLU A 74 4.62 27.25 -14.27
N THR A 75 5.56 27.69 -13.45
CA THR A 75 6.24 26.92 -12.41
C THR A 75 5.22 26.41 -11.39
N LYS A 76 4.57 25.28 -11.69
CA LYS A 76 3.83 24.52 -10.69
C LYS A 76 4.86 24.07 -9.66
N SER A 77 4.73 24.58 -8.44
CA SER A 77 5.33 24.00 -7.24
C SER A 77 5.36 22.48 -7.42
N GLU A 78 6.56 21.90 -7.45
CA GLU A 78 6.73 20.46 -7.58
C GLU A 78 5.88 19.79 -6.51
N ALA A 79 4.90 18.97 -6.92
CA ALA A 79 4.06 18.26 -5.96
C ALA A 79 4.95 17.25 -5.24
N THR A 80 5.40 17.64 -4.05
CA THR A 80 6.18 16.79 -3.17
C THR A 80 5.25 15.84 -2.43
N PHE A 81 5.64 14.59 -2.24
CA PHE A 81 4.85 13.58 -1.53
C PHE A 81 5.70 12.85 -0.49
N ALA A 82 5.05 12.18 0.46
CA ALA A 82 5.69 11.26 1.38
C ALA A 82 4.96 9.92 1.31
N LEU A 83 5.67 8.83 1.58
CA LEU A 83 5.08 7.49 1.69
C LEU A 83 5.51 6.89 3.02
N SER A 84 4.53 6.41 3.77
CA SER A 84 4.78 5.65 4.99
C SER A 84 3.58 4.77 5.32
N GLY A 85 3.90 3.63 5.93
CA GLY A 85 2.89 2.69 6.39
C GLY A 85 3.52 1.48 7.05
N ASN A 86 2.66 0.61 7.57
CA ASN A 86 3.05 -0.67 8.13
C ASN A 86 2.02 -1.74 7.84
N ILE A 87 2.45 -2.98 8.01
CA ILE A 87 1.64 -4.17 7.80
C ILE A 87 1.71 -5.00 9.08
N GLU A 88 0.54 -5.38 9.57
CA GLU A 88 0.38 -6.33 10.66
C GLU A 88 -0.13 -7.64 10.08
N PHE A 89 0.47 -8.77 10.46
CA PHE A 89 0.06 -10.10 10.04
C PHE A 89 -0.53 -10.84 11.23
N LYS A 90 -1.71 -11.43 11.05
CA LYS A 90 -2.38 -12.23 12.10
C LYS A 90 -2.84 -13.55 11.55
N LEU A 91 -2.66 -14.61 12.33
CA LEU A 91 -3.32 -15.88 12.10
C LEU A 91 -4.84 -15.70 12.22
N ASN A 92 -5.60 -16.63 11.65
CA ASN A 92 -7.06 -16.66 11.83
C ASN A 92 -7.49 -16.77 13.31
N THR A 93 -6.61 -17.27 14.18
CA THR A 93 -6.82 -17.31 15.64
C THR A 93 -6.72 -15.94 16.30
N GLY A 94 -6.23 -14.92 15.59
CA GLY A 94 -5.95 -13.58 16.12
C GLY A 94 -4.53 -13.42 16.68
N GLU A 95 -3.74 -14.49 16.71
CA GLU A 95 -2.34 -14.46 17.12
C GLU A 95 -1.48 -13.73 16.09
N ASP A 96 -0.51 -12.95 16.56
CA ASP A 96 0.40 -12.20 15.70
C ASP A 96 1.38 -13.15 14.99
N MET A 97 1.71 -12.81 13.75
CA MET A 97 2.78 -13.47 12.97
C MET A 97 4.03 -12.58 12.99
N PRO A 98 4.95 -12.78 13.96
CA PRO A 98 6.06 -11.86 14.16
C PRO A 98 7.10 -11.96 13.04
N VAL A 99 7.69 -10.81 12.69
CA VAL A 99 8.70 -10.69 11.64
C VAL A 99 10.07 -10.31 12.17
N THR A 100 11.09 -10.59 11.36
CA THR A 100 12.46 -10.10 11.53
C THR A 100 12.84 -9.29 10.31
N LYS A 101 13.33 -8.08 10.53
CA LYS A 101 13.96 -7.29 9.46
C LYS A 101 15.29 -7.93 9.06
N ILE A 102 15.43 -8.30 7.79
CA ILE A 102 16.67 -8.89 7.24
C ILE A 102 17.45 -7.93 6.34
N SER A 103 16.83 -6.84 5.90
CA SER A 103 17.50 -5.76 5.18
C SER A 103 18.40 -4.97 6.14
N THR A 104 19.61 -5.47 6.39
CA THR A 104 20.48 -4.96 7.47
C THR A 104 21.57 -4.00 7.03
N ARG A 105 22.00 -3.90 5.77
CA ARG A 105 22.92 -2.85 5.29
C ARG A 105 23.16 -2.99 3.78
N ASN A 106 23.54 -1.87 3.15
CA ASN A 106 24.30 -1.87 1.89
C ASN A 106 25.64 -2.59 2.11
N LEU A 107 25.63 -3.91 2.08
CA LEU A 107 26.84 -4.69 1.85
C LEU A 107 26.56 -5.53 0.62
N THR A 108 26.86 -4.95 -0.54
CA THR A 108 27.33 -5.74 -1.67
C THR A 108 28.62 -6.40 -1.19
N VAL A 109 28.51 -7.62 -0.68
CA VAL A 109 29.65 -8.54 -0.71
C VAL A 109 29.64 -9.05 -2.15
N GLU A 110 30.47 -8.42 -2.98
CA GLU A 110 31.00 -9.08 -4.17
C GLU A 110 31.66 -10.37 -3.65
N ASP A 111 31.24 -11.50 -4.17
CA ASP A 111 31.54 -12.87 -3.70
C ASP A 111 30.64 -13.37 -2.56
N GLU A 112 29.54 -14.05 -2.94
CA GLU A 112 29.38 -15.49 -2.65
C GLU A 112 28.01 -16.03 -3.10
N SER A 113 28.10 -17.09 -3.91
CA SER A 113 27.11 -18.13 -4.26
C SER A 113 25.99 -17.79 -5.26
N ASN A 114 25.93 -18.63 -6.31
CA ASN A 114 24.89 -18.77 -7.35
C ASN A 114 23.49 -19.16 -6.82
N ALA A 115 23.03 -18.56 -5.73
CA ALA A 115 21.62 -18.58 -5.37
C ALA A 115 21.00 -17.28 -5.90
N GLU A 116 19.92 -17.38 -6.68
CA GLU A 116 19.10 -16.23 -7.08
C GLU A 116 18.53 -15.56 -5.81
N LYS A 117 19.29 -14.64 -5.21
CA LYS A 117 18.93 -13.96 -3.95
C LYS A 117 17.87 -12.91 -4.21
N GLU A 118 16.88 -12.86 -3.34
CA GLU A 118 15.82 -11.85 -3.39
C GLU A 118 16.26 -10.54 -2.72
N ASP A 119 16.89 -9.66 -3.49
CA ASP A 119 17.55 -8.43 -3.00
C ASP A 119 16.62 -7.38 -2.35
N LEU A 120 15.31 -7.48 -2.61
CA LEU A 120 14.31 -6.54 -2.10
C LEU A 120 13.64 -7.01 -0.81
N VAL A 121 13.92 -8.23 -0.33
CA VAL A 121 13.30 -8.74 0.91
C VAL A 121 13.75 -7.87 2.08
N ALA A 122 12.79 -7.19 2.67
CA ALA A 122 13.02 -6.35 3.83
C ALA A 122 12.77 -7.11 5.13
N TYR A 123 11.81 -8.04 5.12
CA TYR A 123 11.34 -8.78 6.29
C TYR A 123 11.16 -10.28 5.98
N THR A 124 11.38 -11.12 6.97
CA THR A 124 11.06 -12.55 6.94
C THR A 124 10.26 -12.91 8.18
N MET A 125 9.34 -13.87 8.08
CA MET A 125 8.61 -14.39 9.24
C MET A 125 9.57 -15.08 10.23
N ARG A 126 9.38 -14.86 11.53
CA ARG A 126 10.21 -15.52 12.58
C ARG A 126 9.90 -17.01 12.71
N GLN A 127 8.64 -17.36 12.47
CA GLN A 127 8.16 -18.73 12.57
C GLN A 127 7.99 -19.30 11.16
N THR A 128 8.18 -20.61 11.07
CA THR A 128 7.76 -21.39 9.90
C THR A 128 6.32 -21.82 10.11
N TYR A 129 5.49 -21.68 9.08
CA TYR A 129 4.08 -22.05 9.13
C TYR A 129 3.83 -23.33 8.31
N THR A 130 2.87 -24.15 8.71
CA THR A 130 2.52 -25.35 7.93
C THR A 130 1.71 -24.96 6.69
N SER A 131 1.80 -25.76 5.62
CA SER A 131 0.84 -25.67 4.52
C SER A 131 -0.61 -25.65 5.00
N GLY A 132 -1.45 -24.85 4.35
CA GLY A 132 -2.83 -24.61 4.77
C GLY A 132 -2.99 -23.60 5.90
N THR A 133 -1.90 -23.03 6.45
CA THR A 133 -1.99 -21.95 7.44
C THR A 133 -2.76 -20.77 6.86
N ARG A 134 -3.72 -20.29 7.64
CA ARG A 134 -4.63 -19.21 7.26
C ARG A 134 -4.31 -17.94 8.02
N PHE A 135 -4.08 -16.86 7.30
CA PHE A 135 -3.73 -15.56 7.87
C PHE A 135 -4.40 -14.39 7.16
N ARG A 136 -4.40 -13.26 7.85
CA ARG A 136 -4.85 -11.96 7.39
C ARG A 136 -3.74 -10.96 7.57
N PHE A 137 -3.76 -9.89 6.80
CA PHE A 137 -2.89 -8.76 7.05
C PHE A 137 -3.64 -7.45 6.96
N PHE A 138 -3.19 -6.51 7.79
CA PHE A 138 -3.75 -5.17 7.93
C PHE A 138 -2.69 -4.19 7.45
N MET A 139 -3.00 -3.48 6.36
CA MET A 139 -2.14 -2.42 5.82
C MET A 139 -2.58 -1.09 6.40
N ASN A 140 -1.73 -0.50 7.23
CA ASN A 140 -1.91 0.84 7.76
C ASN A 140 -1.15 1.82 6.86
N ASN A 141 -1.87 2.80 6.34
CA ASN A 141 -1.34 3.80 5.44
C ASN A 141 -1.29 5.15 6.15
N ASP A 142 -0.09 5.61 6.49
CA ASP A 142 0.14 6.85 7.25
C ASP A 142 0.14 8.08 6.33
N GLU A 143 0.38 7.90 5.02
CA GLU A 143 0.39 8.95 4.00
C GLU A 143 -0.37 8.49 2.76
N GLU A 144 -1.09 9.38 2.08
CA GLU A 144 -1.89 9.04 0.89
C GLU A 144 -1.07 8.29 -0.18
N ALA A 145 -1.56 7.14 -0.63
CA ALA A 145 -0.83 6.27 -1.56
C ALA A 145 -1.77 5.41 -2.41
N TYR A 146 -1.25 4.93 -3.54
CA TYR A 146 -1.79 3.79 -4.26
C TYR A 146 -1.12 2.52 -3.76
N ILE A 147 -1.91 1.54 -3.31
CA ILE A 147 -1.40 0.27 -2.74
C ILE A 147 -1.71 -0.89 -3.67
N TYR A 148 -0.69 -1.72 -3.91
CA TYR A 148 -0.78 -2.94 -4.71
C TYR A 148 -0.10 -4.08 -3.97
N ALA A 149 -0.59 -5.31 -4.13
CA ALA A 149 -0.01 -6.49 -3.52
C ALA A 149 0.12 -7.63 -4.54
N PHE A 150 1.26 -8.31 -4.52
CA PHE A 150 1.59 -9.42 -5.41
C PHE A 150 2.20 -10.55 -4.58
N ALA A 151 1.92 -11.79 -4.93
CA ALA A 151 2.50 -12.97 -4.30
C ALA A 151 3.14 -13.90 -5.32
N THR A 152 4.25 -14.54 -4.97
CA THR A 152 4.87 -15.61 -5.75
C THR A 152 5.42 -16.68 -4.82
N ASP A 153 5.46 -17.91 -5.31
CA ASP A 153 6.14 -19.04 -4.71
C ASP A 153 7.52 -19.24 -5.38
N LEU A 154 8.21 -20.33 -5.04
CA LEU A 154 9.44 -20.77 -5.72
C LEU A 154 9.21 -21.20 -7.18
N GLY A 155 7.96 -21.44 -7.58
CA GLY A 155 7.58 -21.67 -8.98
C GLY A 155 7.66 -20.40 -9.83
N GLY A 156 7.77 -19.22 -9.21
CA GLY A 156 8.01 -17.94 -9.87
C GLY A 156 6.79 -17.36 -10.58
N LYS A 157 5.61 -17.98 -10.42
CA LYS A 157 4.35 -17.47 -10.92
C LYS A 157 3.86 -16.35 -10.02
N VAL A 158 3.70 -15.17 -10.60
CA VAL A 158 3.28 -13.98 -9.88
C VAL A 158 1.76 -13.85 -9.94
N ASN A 159 1.12 -13.83 -8.78
CA ASN A 159 -0.31 -13.62 -8.60
C ASN A 159 -0.57 -12.20 -8.09
N LEU A 160 -1.50 -11.49 -8.74
CA LEU A 160 -1.99 -10.19 -8.26
C LEU A 160 -2.97 -10.42 -7.10
N ILE A 161 -2.62 -9.88 -5.93
CA ILE A 161 -3.37 -10.03 -4.69
C ILE A 161 -4.25 -8.81 -4.45
N LEU A 162 -3.71 -7.60 -4.66
CA LEU A 162 -4.45 -6.35 -4.59
C LEU A 162 -4.10 -5.46 -5.79
N PRO A 163 -5.10 -4.96 -6.55
CA PRO A 163 -6.53 -5.22 -6.39
C PRO A 163 -6.91 -6.64 -6.85
N PHE A 164 -7.81 -7.31 -6.12
CA PHE A 164 -8.29 -8.65 -6.48
C PHE A 164 -9.46 -8.65 -7.48
N ALA A 165 -10.04 -7.49 -7.75
CA ALA A 165 -11.10 -7.26 -8.73
C ALA A 165 -11.04 -5.81 -9.23
N ASP A 166 -11.60 -5.55 -10.41
CA ASP A 166 -11.47 -4.26 -11.11
C ASP A 166 -12.16 -3.09 -10.40
N ASN A 167 -13.13 -3.41 -9.55
CA ASN A 167 -13.88 -2.44 -8.76
C ASN A 167 -13.22 -2.11 -7.40
N ILE A 168 -12.06 -2.70 -7.10
CA ILE A 168 -11.34 -2.41 -5.86
C ILE A 168 -10.46 -1.18 -6.06
N SER A 169 -10.73 -0.13 -5.26
CA SER A 169 -9.87 1.05 -5.24
C SER A 169 -8.47 0.67 -4.76
N THR A 170 -7.47 1.09 -5.53
CA THR A 170 -6.07 1.01 -5.13
C THR A 170 -5.61 2.28 -4.43
N HIS A 171 -6.41 3.36 -4.51
CA HIS A 171 -6.13 4.61 -3.83
C HIS A 171 -6.58 4.52 -2.37
N VAL A 172 -5.65 4.86 -1.48
CA VAL A 172 -5.78 4.73 -0.04
C VAL A 172 -5.45 6.08 0.58
N GLY A 173 -6.40 6.61 1.34
CA GLY A 173 -6.24 7.87 2.03
C GLY A 173 -5.18 7.81 3.12
N LYS A 174 -4.80 8.99 3.59
CA LYS A 174 -3.98 9.17 4.79
C LYS A 174 -4.69 8.58 6.02
N ASN A 175 -3.93 8.03 6.97
CA ASN A 175 -4.41 7.46 8.23
C ASN A 175 -5.53 6.42 8.02
N SER A 176 -5.35 5.53 7.05
CA SER A 176 -6.35 4.51 6.69
C SER A 176 -5.82 3.11 6.92
N THR A 177 -6.69 2.21 7.40
CA THR A 177 -6.37 0.78 7.58
C THR A 177 -7.18 -0.08 6.62
N ILE A 178 -6.50 -0.96 5.90
CA ILE A 178 -7.10 -1.93 4.97
C ILE A 178 -6.84 -3.34 5.49
N ALA A 179 -7.91 -4.10 5.74
CA ALA A 179 -7.84 -5.53 6.01
C ALA A 179 -7.96 -6.33 4.70
N PHE A 180 -7.04 -7.26 4.46
CA PHE A 180 -7.05 -8.12 3.28
C PHE A 180 -7.19 -9.61 3.66
N PRO A 181 -7.92 -10.45 2.88
CA PRO A 181 -8.63 -10.18 1.61
C PRO A 181 -10.03 -9.58 1.76
N SER A 182 -10.61 -9.74 2.95
CA SER A 182 -11.78 -9.06 3.52
C SER A 182 -11.96 -9.60 4.95
N ASP A 183 -12.88 -9.03 5.72
CA ASP A 183 -13.39 -9.60 6.97
C ASP A 183 -13.94 -11.05 6.83
N THR A 184 -14.35 -11.43 5.61
CA THR A 184 -14.96 -12.73 5.27
C THR A 184 -14.03 -13.70 4.54
N LYS A 185 -12.86 -13.25 4.06
CA LYS A 185 -11.88 -14.07 3.33
C LYS A 185 -10.61 -14.24 4.15
N VAL A 186 -9.79 -15.22 3.80
CA VAL A 186 -8.50 -15.50 4.46
C VAL A 186 -7.48 -15.92 3.40
N VAL A 187 -6.23 -15.48 3.55
CA VAL A 187 -5.12 -15.97 2.73
C VAL A 187 -4.70 -17.33 3.29
N GLN A 188 -4.51 -18.33 2.42
CA GLN A 188 -4.06 -19.66 2.80
C GLN A 188 -2.72 -19.95 2.14
N LEU A 189 -1.73 -20.36 2.93
CA LEU A 189 -0.45 -20.87 2.41
C LEU A 189 -0.70 -22.16 1.64
N ASP A 190 -0.03 -22.31 0.50
CA ASP A 190 -0.22 -23.46 -0.37
C ASP A 190 0.50 -24.73 0.15
N ASP A 191 0.39 -25.82 -0.60
CA ASP A 191 0.96 -27.12 -0.24
C ASP A 191 2.43 -27.28 -0.68
N GLN A 192 3.05 -26.26 -1.28
CA GLN A 192 4.39 -26.35 -1.87
C GLN A 192 5.50 -25.91 -0.93
N LYS A 193 5.96 -26.80 -0.03
CA LYS A 193 7.07 -26.51 0.92
C LYS A 193 8.16 -25.59 0.32
N GLY A 194 8.38 -24.43 0.93
CA GLY A 194 9.28 -23.43 0.38
C GLY A 194 9.17 -22.06 1.02
N SER A 195 9.52 -21.05 0.23
CA SER A 195 9.35 -19.64 0.58
C SER A 195 8.31 -19.01 -0.35
N ASP A 196 7.29 -18.42 0.25
CA ASP A 196 6.38 -17.50 -0.41
C ASP A 196 6.90 -16.07 -0.24
N PHE A 197 6.79 -15.27 -1.30
CA PHE A 197 7.14 -13.86 -1.27
C PHE A 197 5.89 -13.00 -1.49
N LEU A 198 5.59 -12.16 -0.51
CA LEU A 198 4.57 -11.13 -0.61
C LEU A 198 5.25 -9.78 -0.87
N LEU A 199 4.97 -9.16 -2.01
CA LEU A 199 5.42 -7.83 -2.37
C LEU A 199 4.25 -6.86 -2.30
N ILE A 200 4.40 -5.81 -1.49
CA ILE A 200 3.46 -4.70 -1.43
C ILE A 200 4.13 -3.44 -1.96
N LEU A 201 3.48 -2.77 -2.91
CA LEU A 201 3.94 -1.52 -3.49
C LEU A 201 3.11 -0.37 -2.94
N TYR A 202 3.78 0.60 -2.35
CA TYR A 202 3.19 1.91 -2.02
C TYR A 202 3.66 2.89 -3.08
N ALA A 203 2.73 3.46 -3.85
CA ALA A 203 3.04 4.34 -4.97
C ALA A 203 2.37 5.71 -4.79
N ALA A 204 3.08 6.78 -5.10
CA ALA A 204 2.51 8.13 -5.13
C ALA A 204 1.62 8.37 -6.36
N GLU A 205 1.70 7.49 -7.34
CA GLU A 205 0.93 7.55 -8.58
C GLU A 205 0.32 6.18 -8.90
N LYS A 206 -0.80 6.22 -9.62
CA LYS A 206 -1.48 5.01 -10.09
C LYS A 206 -0.55 4.18 -11.00
N LEU A 207 -0.41 2.91 -10.67
CA LEU A 207 0.26 1.88 -11.47
C LEU A 207 -0.77 0.98 -12.15
N ASP A 208 -0.39 0.41 -13.29
CA ASP A 208 -1.14 -0.67 -13.94
C ASP A 208 -0.68 -2.02 -13.37
N ALA A 209 -1.33 -2.44 -12.29
CA ALA A 209 -0.94 -3.67 -11.59
C ALA A 209 -1.14 -4.93 -12.43
N LYS A 210 -2.10 -4.94 -13.36
CA LYS A 210 -2.36 -6.09 -14.24
C LYS A 210 -1.24 -6.23 -15.26
N ASP A 211 -0.86 -5.12 -15.90
CA ASP A 211 0.27 -5.09 -16.84
C ASP A 211 1.59 -5.45 -16.14
N ILE A 212 1.83 -4.93 -14.92
CA ILE A 212 3.00 -5.32 -14.12
C ILE A 212 2.99 -6.83 -13.84
N ALA A 213 1.87 -7.40 -13.37
CA ALA A 213 1.76 -8.85 -13.13
C ALA A 213 1.99 -9.68 -14.40
N ALA A 214 1.43 -9.27 -15.54
CA ALA A 214 1.62 -9.95 -16.82
C ALA A 214 3.10 -9.95 -17.23
N LYS A 215 3.75 -8.78 -17.21
CA LYS A 215 5.18 -8.64 -17.52
C LYS A 215 6.06 -9.44 -16.57
N MET A 216 5.74 -9.48 -15.28
CA MET A 216 6.48 -10.31 -14.31
C MET A 216 6.37 -11.81 -14.63
N ASN A 217 5.21 -12.28 -15.12
CA ASN A 217 5.03 -13.68 -15.50
C ASN A 217 5.73 -14.05 -16.82
N ASP A 218 5.92 -13.09 -17.72
CA ASP A 218 6.68 -13.30 -18.97
C ASP A 218 8.20 -13.33 -18.76
N MET A 219 8.66 -12.92 -17.57
CA MET A 219 10.07 -12.88 -17.20
C MET A 219 10.49 -14.11 -16.38
N LYS A 220 11.75 -14.53 -16.57
CA LYS A 220 12.44 -15.52 -15.72
C LYS A 220 13.29 -14.83 -14.65
N GLY A 221 13.66 -15.58 -13.63
CA GLY A 221 14.51 -15.14 -12.53
C GLY A 221 13.71 -14.70 -11.29
N PRO A 222 14.40 -14.22 -10.24
CA PRO A 222 13.80 -13.93 -8.95
C PRO A 222 12.89 -12.69 -9.01
N PHE A 223 11.95 -12.65 -8.07
CA PHE A 223 10.88 -11.66 -8.01
C PHE A 223 11.40 -10.22 -7.91
N SER A 224 12.45 -10.01 -7.13
CA SER A 224 13.17 -8.75 -6.97
C SER A 224 13.79 -8.26 -8.29
N THR A 225 14.33 -9.15 -9.12
CA THR A 225 14.84 -8.78 -10.45
C THR A 225 13.69 -8.35 -11.36
N LYS A 226 12.59 -9.13 -11.40
CA LYS A 226 11.41 -8.81 -12.21
C LYS A 226 10.88 -7.41 -11.91
N ILE A 227 10.69 -7.07 -10.63
CA ILE A 227 10.14 -5.77 -10.25
C ILE A 227 11.13 -4.62 -10.47
N LYS A 228 12.43 -4.83 -10.23
CA LYS A 228 13.48 -3.83 -10.55
C LYS A 228 13.49 -3.52 -12.05
N THR A 229 13.36 -4.53 -12.90
CA THR A 229 13.32 -4.33 -14.36
C THR A 229 12.07 -3.56 -14.80
N ILE A 230 10.90 -3.87 -14.25
CA ILE A 230 9.64 -3.24 -14.68
C ILE A 230 9.50 -1.81 -14.17
N LEU A 231 9.82 -1.56 -12.90
CA LEU A 231 9.63 -0.26 -12.29
C LEU A 231 10.86 0.66 -12.42
N GLY A 232 12.07 0.10 -12.47
CA GLY A 232 13.32 0.85 -12.68
C GLY A 232 13.38 2.13 -11.85
N ASN A 233 13.47 3.28 -12.54
CA ASN A 233 13.58 4.61 -11.94
C ASN A 233 12.31 5.08 -11.19
N LYS A 234 11.20 4.34 -11.27
CA LYS A 234 10.02 4.59 -10.42
C LYS A 234 10.24 4.11 -8.98
N LEU A 235 11.16 3.17 -8.74
CA LEU A 235 11.49 2.73 -7.40
C LEU A 235 12.27 3.82 -6.65
N ILE A 236 11.87 4.09 -5.42
CA ILE A 236 12.64 4.94 -4.51
C ILE A 236 13.91 4.20 -4.10
N ASP A 237 15.05 4.91 -4.14
CA ASP A 237 16.33 4.37 -3.70
C ASP A 237 16.23 3.85 -2.25
N LYS A 238 16.72 2.62 -2.04
CA LYS A 238 16.69 1.94 -0.74
C LYS A 238 17.32 2.76 0.39
N SER A 239 18.34 3.57 0.11
CA SER A 239 19.00 4.44 1.08
C SER A 239 18.10 5.57 1.61
N LYS A 240 17.05 5.92 0.84
CA LYS A 240 16.03 6.92 1.15
C LYS A 240 14.79 6.33 1.85
N ILE A 241 14.74 5.00 2.01
CA ILE A 241 13.67 4.30 2.73
C ILE A 241 14.17 3.90 4.11
N GLN A 242 13.41 4.27 5.14
CA GLN A 242 13.65 3.83 6.52
C GLN A 242 12.69 2.70 6.87
N TYR A 243 13.19 1.47 6.88
CA TYR A 243 12.42 0.29 7.31
C TYR A 243 12.40 0.17 8.85
N LYS A 244 11.22 -0.07 9.44
CA LYS A 244 11.01 -0.33 10.88
C LYS A 244 11.71 -1.64 11.31
N GLY A 245 12.10 -1.76 12.57
CA GLY A 245 12.91 -2.90 13.05
C GLY A 245 12.10 -4.05 13.66
N ASP A 246 10.96 -3.70 14.23
CA ASP A 246 10.10 -4.52 15.09
C ASP A 246 8.84 -5.01 14.38
N GLN A 247 8.45 -4.36 13.28
CA GLN A 247 7.27 -4.67 12.48
C GLN A 247 7.57 -4.45 10.99
N VAL A 248 6.75 -5.03 10.11
CA VAL A 248 6.81 -4.73 8.68
C VAL A 248 6.34 -3.29 8.46
N GLY A 249 7.25 -2.37 8.20
CA GLY A 249 6.87 -0.99 7.90
C GLY A 249 7.99 -0.13 7.37
N PHE A 250 7.65 1.04 6.88
CA PHE A 250 8.61 1.96 6.30
C PHE A 250 8.16 3.42 6.40
N SER A 251 9.11 4.32 6.20
CA SER A 251 8.87 5.72 5.86
C SER A 251 9.91 6.21 4.87
N THR A 252 9.55 7.17 4.01
CA THR A 252 10.51 7.86 3.14
C THR A 252 11.18 9.01 3.88
N LYS A 253 12.49 9.17 3.69
CA LYS A 253 13.25 10.31 4.27
C LYS A 253 12.96 11.59 3.47
N GLY A 254 12.18 12.49 4.07
CA GLY A 254 11.78 13.77 3.45
C GLY A 254 10.69 13.60 2.40
N HIS A 255 10.30 14.71 1.76
CA HIS A 255 9.36 14.67 0.65
C HIS A 255 10.08 14.32 -0.66
N SER A 256 9.53 13.36 -1.40
CA SER A 256 10.00 12.95 -2.73
C SER A 256 9.37 13.82 -3.82
N THR A 257 10.08 13.99 -4.94
CA THR A 257 9.57 14.72 -6.10
C THR A 257 9.23 13.77 -7.25
N ARG A 258 8.28 14.16 -8.09
CA ARG A 258 7.84 13.40 -9.26
C ARG A 258 8.89 13.50 -10.38
N ASN A 259 10.01 12.81 -10.21
CA ASN A 259 10.92 12.38 -11.27
C ASN A 259 11.53 13.45 -12.20
N LEU A 260 11.80 14.66 -11.71
CA LEU A 260 12.65 15.65 -12.39
C LEU A 260 13.61 16.29 -11.38
N THR A 261 14.88 16.39 -11.77
CA THR A 261 15.92 17.13 -11.05
C THR A 261 15.95 18.57 -11.57
N VAL A 262 15.84 19.54 -10.68
CA VAL A 262 16.34 20.90 -10.93
C VAL A 262 17.68 21.01 -10.21
N GLU A 263 18.74 21.31 -10.96
CA GLU A 263 20.04 21.65 -10.38
C GLU A 263 19.91 23.01 -9.69
N GLU A 264 19.61 23.00 -8.40
CA GLU A 264 20.04 23.98 -7.38
C GLU A 264 19.21 23.76 -6.11
N ASP A 265 19.57 22.76 -5.31
CA ASP A 265 19.61 22.96 -3.85
C ASP A 265 20.41 21.83 -3.16
N SER A 266 21.06 22.18 -2.06
CA SER A 266 21.99 21.31 -1.30
C SER A 266 21.32 20.14 -0.54
N LYS A 267 20.11 19.74 -0.93
CA LYS A 267 19.39 18.54 -0.48
C LYS A 267 18.80 17.85 -1.70
N ALA A 268 19.55 16.93 -2.31
CA ALA A 268 19.08 16.17 -3.46
C ALA A 268 17.71 15.52 -3.16
N PRO A 269 16.64 15.84 -3.92
CA PRO A 269 15.32 15.28 -3.70
C PRO A 269 15.36 13.76 -3.89
N THR A 270 14.53 13.05 -3.12
CA THR A 270 14.35 11.61 -3.31
C THR A 270 13.69 11.39 -4.67
N THR A 271 14.40 10.72 -5.58
CA THR A 271 13.89 10.32 -6.90
C THR A 271 13.14 8.98 -6.81
N GLY A 272 12.19 8.77 -7.72
CA GLY A 272 11.26 7.64 -7.68
C GLY A 272 9.98 7.92 -6.90
N SER A 273 8.93 7.15 -7.19
CA SER A 273 7.56 7.33 -6.67
C SER A 273 6.95 6.07 -6.06
N VAL A 274 7.73 4.98 -5.95
CA VAL A 274 7.25 3.68 -5.47
C VAL A 274 8.19 3.10 -4.42
N VAL A 275 7.65 2.70 -3.27
CA VAL A 275 8.35 1.90 -2.28
C VAL A 275 7.94 0.43 -2.41
N PRO A 276 8.89 -0.48 -2.69
CA PRO A 276 8.65 -1.91 -2.63
C PRO A 276 8.89 -2.43 -1.20
N LEU A 277 7.89 -3.09 -0.64
CA LEU A 277 7.94 -3.73 0.66
C LEU A 277 7.72 -5.23 0.48
N MET A 278 8.83 -5.98 0.44
CA MET A 278 8.81 -7.43 0.21
C MET A 278 9.03 -8.20 1.52
N ILE A 279 8.20 -9.20 1.74
CA ILE A 279 8.16 -10.08 2.91
C ILE A 279 8.31 -11.53 2.45
N GLU A 280 9.24 -12.26 3.05
CA GLU A 280 9.37 -13.70 2.89
C GLU A 280 8.57 -14.42 3.98
N ILE A 281 7.75 -15.40 3.59
CA ILE A 281 7.01 -16.30 4.47
C ILE A 281 7.54 -17.70 4.21
N LYS A 282 8.12 -18.33 5.23
CA LYS A 282 8.63 -19.71 5.14
C LYS A 282 7.53 -20.68 5.54
N HIS A 283 7.33 -21.72 4.74
CA HIS A 283 6.36 -22.77 5.05
C HIS A 283 6.90 -24.18 4.82
N GLN A 284 6.41 -25.12 5.64
CA GLN A 284 6.87 -26.53 5.72
C GLN A 284 5.73 -27.54 5.64
#